data_AF-A0A842XKN7-F1
#
_entry.id   AF-A0A842XKN7-F1
#
_cell.length_a   1.000
_cell.length_b   1.000
_cell.length_c   1.000
_cell.angle_alpha   90.00
_cell.angle_beta   90.00
_cell.angle_gamma   90.00
#
_symmetry.space_group_name_H-M   'P 1'
#
loop_
_entity.id
_entity.type
_entity.pdbx_description
1 polymer ?
#
loop_
_entity_poly.entity_id
_entity_poly.type
_entity_poly.pdbx_seq_one_letter_code
_entity_poly.pdbx_strand_id
1 'polypeptide(L)' 'MLVEKGSIRGTARAMGADKDSVALWLKRAGEHCEEVTDYLLRDLNLSQVQIDEIWTFIKKGQKSEAR' A
#
# COMPACT_ATOMS: atom_id res chain seq x y z
N MET A 1 -4.57 -12.53 8.33
CA MET A 1 -5.34 -12.65 7.06
C MET A 1 -5.03 -11.57 6.03
N LEU A 2 -5.44 -10.29 6.20
CA LEU A 2 -5.20 -9.27 5.15
C LEU A 2 -3.70 -9.05 4.86
N VAL A 3 -2.87 -8.92 5.91
CA VAL A 3 -1.41 -8.76 5.80
C VAL A 3 -0.69 -9.99 5.27
N GLU A 4 -1.33 -11.16 5.32
CA GLU A 4 -0.81 -12.43 4.80
C GLU A 4 -1.32 -12.69 3.37
N LYS A 5 -1.63 -11.62 2.62
CA LYS A 5 -2.15 -11.68 1.23
C LYS A 5 -3.58 -12.25 1.12
N GLY A 6 -4.35 -12.25 2.20
CA GLY A 6 -5.75 -12.66 2.21
C GLY A 6 -6.66 -11.63 1.52
N SER A 7 -7.68 -12.12 0.80
CA SER A 7 -8.70 -11.23 0.24
C SER A 7 -9.64 -10.66 1.31
N ILE A 8 -10.29 -9.53 1.02
CA ILE A 8 -11.30 -8.92 1.89
C ILE A 8 -12.44 -9.92 2.19
N ARG A 9 -12.95 -10.59 1.16
CA ARG A 9 -14.04 -11.59 1.31
C ARG A 9 -13.60 -12.83 2.07
N GLY A 10 -12.36 -13.28 1.87
CA GLY A 10 -11.80 -14.41 2.62
C GLY A 10 -11.68 -14.08 4.11
N THR A 11 -11.20 -12.88 4.40
CA THR A 11 -11.10 -12.36 5.78
C THR A 11 -12.47 -12.21 6.42
N ALA A 12 -13.44 -11.63 5.70
CA ALA A 12 -14.82 -11.49 6.16
C ALA A 12 -15.45 -12.83 6.56
N ARG A 13 -15.30 -13.86 5.71
CA ARG A 13 -15.81 -15.22 6.00
C ARG A 13 -15.16 -15.82 7.25
N ALA A 14 -13.84 -15.72 7.38
CA ALA A 14 -13.12 -16.29 8.52
C ALA A 14 -13.44 -15.58 9.84
N MET A 15 -13.71 -14.27 9.79
CA MET A 15 -14.05 -13.44 10.94
C MET A 15 -15.55 -13.47 11.28
N GLY A 16 -16.40 -14.05 10.42
CA GLY A 16 -17.85 -13.96 10.56
C GLY A 16 -18.40 -12.53 10.45
N ALA A 17 -17.67 -11.64 9.78
CA ALA A 17 -18.00 -10.22 9.63
C ALA A 17 -18.47 -9.90 8.21
N ASP A 18 -19.19 -8.79 8.04
CA ASP A 18 -19.51 -8.29 6.71
C ASP A 18 -18.25 -7.75 6.00
N LYS A 19 -18.21 -7.92 4.66
CA LYS A 19 -17.06 -7.49 3.84
C LYS A 19 -16.83 -5.98 3.90
N ASP A 20 -17.88 -5.19 4.07
CA ASP A 20 -17.79 -3.73 4.06
C ASP A 20 -17.24 -3.24 5.41
N SER A 21 -17.52 -3.96 6.51
CA SER A 21 -16.85 -3.75 7.80
C SER A 21 -15.34 -4.03 7.70
N VAL A 22 -14.93 -5.12 7.04
CA VAL A 22 -13.50 -5.41 6.83
C VAL A 22 -12.83 -4.34 5.97
N ALA A 23 -13.48 -3.89 4.89
CA ALA A 23 -12.98 -2.82 4.03
C ALA A 23 -12.85 -1.48 4.78
N LEU A 24 -13.82 -1.15 5.64
CA LEU A 24 -13.80 0.06 6.46
C LEU A 24 -12.61 0.07 7.42
N TRP A 25 -12.37 -1.06 8.11
CA TRP A 25 -11.21 -1.18 9.01
C TRP A 25 -9.88 -1.12 8.26
N LEU A 26 -9.80 -1.75 7.08
CA LEU A 26 -8.62 -1.66 6.24
C LEU A 26 -8.32 -0.22 5.83
N LYS A 27 -9.34 0.55 5.44
CA LYS A 27 -9.21 1.97 5.11
C LYS A 27 -8.68 2.77 6.30
N ARG A 28 -9.29 2.63 7.48
CA ARG A 28 -8.87 3.33 8.71
C ARG A 28 -7.44 3.01 9.12
N ALA A 29 -7.04 1.74 9.00
CA ALA A 29 -5.67 1.33 9.27
C ALA A 29 -4.69 1.99 8.30
N GLY A 30 -5.06 2.11 7.02
CA GLY A 30 -4.27 2.83 6.01
C GLY A 30 -4.11 4.31 6.33
N GLU A 31 -5.21 5.00 6.65
CA GLU A 31 -5.20 6.42 7.04
C GLU A 31 -4.31 6.64 8.28
N HIS A 32 -4.42 5.77 9.29
CA HIS A 32 -3.58 5.87 10.48
C HIS A 32 -2.09 5.61 10.19
N CYS A 33 -1.76 4.67 9.30
CA CYS A 33 -0.38 4.46 8.88
C CYS A 33 0.21 5.70 8.17
N GLU A 34 -0.60 6.40 7.38
CA GLU A 34 -0.21 7.67 6.75
C GLU A 34 0.07 8.75 7.81
N GLU A 35 -0.85 8.95 8.75
CA GLU A 35 -0.67 9.90 9.87
C GLU A 35 0.59 9.59 10.70
N VAL A 36 0.83 8.31 11.02
CA VAL A 36 2.02 7.88 11.77
C VAL A 36 3.29 8.13 10.96
N THR A 37 3.26 7.86 9.66
CA THR A 37 4.40 8.09 8.77
C THR A 37 4.73 9.57 8.69
N ASP A 38 3.75 10.44 8.47
CA ASP A 38 3.93 11.89 8.40
C ASP A 38 4.44 12.47 9.73
N TYR A 39 3.96 11.92 10.85
CA TYR A 39 4.40 12.35 12.17
C TYR A 39 5.85 11.94 12.46
N LEU A 40 6.22 10.70 12.15
CA LEU A 40 7.55 10.15 12.47
C LEU A 40 8.62 10.57 11.46
N LEU A 41 8.28 10.72 10.18
CA LEU A 41 9.22 11.07 9.11
C LEU A 41 9.27 12.58 8.86
N ARG A 42 9.36 13.36 9.94
CA ARG A 42 9.44 14.82 9.89
C ARG A 42 10.78 15.33 10.43
N ASP A 43 11.33 16.35 9.77
CA ASP A 43 12.55 17.06 10.20
C ASP A 43 13.75 16.11 10.45
N LEU A 44 13.89 15.09 9.58
CA LEU A 44 14.92 14.06 9.66
C LEU A 44 16.30 14.59 9.22
N ASN A 45 17.20 14.84 10.18
CA ASN A 45 18.59 15.25 9.91
C ASN A 45 19.51 14.03 9.72
N LEU A 46 19.29 13.26 8.65
CA LEU A 46 20.07 12.05 8.35
C LEU A 46 21.35 12.40 7.57
N SER A 47 22.50 11.90 8.03
CA SER A 47 23.78 12.00 7.29
C SER A 47 23.96 10.90 6.25
N GLN A 48 23.19 9.82 6.36
CA GLN A 48 23.21 8.67 5.46
C GLN A 48 21.82 8.03 5.40
N VAL A 49 21.44 7.54 4.22
CA VAL A 49 20.20 6.78 4.00
C VAL A 49 20.50 5.49 3.23
N GLN A 50 19.74 4.45 3.52
CA GLN A 50 19.77 3.20 2.76
C GLN A 50 18.55 3.13 1.85
N ILE A 51 18.79 2.79 0.59
CA ILE A 51 17.74 2.66 -0.43
C ILE A 51 17.96 1.31 -1.09
N ASP A 52 16.95 0.44 -1.04
CA ASP A 52 17.01 -0.90 -1.63
C ASP A 52 16.51 -0.88 -3.08
N GLU A 53 15.36 -0.25 -3.33
CA GLU A 53 14.76 -0.18 -4.67
C GLU A 53 14.34 1.26 -5.05
N ILE A 54 14.84 1.75 -6.19
CA ILE A 54 14.41 3.01 -6.82
C ILE A 54 13.64 2.66 -8.09
N TRP A 55 12.34 2.95 -8.09
CA TRP A 55 11.48 2.73 -9.24
C TRP A 55 11.29 4.04 -10.01
N THR A 56 11.58 4.04 -11.30
CA THR A 56 11.29 5.14 -12.22
C THR A 56 10.50 4.63 -13.41
N PHE A 57 9.59 5.45 -13.93
CA PHE A 57 8.82 5.10 -15.10
C PHE A 57 9.62 5.40 -16.36
N ILE A 58 10.08 4.36 -17.06
CA ILE A 58 10.61 4.52 -18.42
C ILE A 58 9.41 4.50 -19.36
N LYS A 59 9.18 5.62 -20.05
CA LYS A 59 8.10 5.78 -21.03
C LYS A 59 8.04 4.56 -21.95
N LYS A 60 6.90 3.89 -21.97
CA LYS A 60 6.65 2.75 -22.86
C LYS A 60 6.86 3.19 -24.31
N GLY A 61 7.73 2.50 -25.05
CA GLY A 61 7.94 2.76 -26.48
C GLY A 61 6.60 2.71 -27.23
N GLN A 62 6.40 3.63 -28.18
CA GLN A 62 5.22 3.64 -29.03
C GLN A 62 5.04 2.25 -29.66
N LYS A 63 3.84 1.67 -29.55
CA LYS A 63 3.51 0.50 -30.37
C LYS A 63 3.60 0.96 -31.82
N SER A 64 4.57 0.45 -32.58
CA SER A 64 4.48 0.50 -34.03
C SER A 64 3.27 -0.36 -34.41
N GLU A 65 2.24 0.26 -34.96
CA GLU A 65 1.19 -0.48 -35.66
C GLU A 65 1.88 -1.18 -36.83
N ALA A 66 1.97 -2.51 -36.74
CA ALA A 66 2.40 -3.32 -37.86
C ALA A 66 1.35 -3.16 -38.96
N ARG A 67 1.78 -2.60 -40.10
CA ARG A 67 0.99 -2.45 -41.32
C ARG A 67 0.84 -3.78 -42.03
#